data_AF-A0A7K9BTP5-F1
#
_entry.id   AF-A0A7K9BTP5-F1
#
_cell.length_a   1.000
_cell.length_b   1.000
_cell.length_c   1.000
_cell.angle_alpha   90.00
_cell.angle_beta   90.00
_cell.angle_gamma   90.00
#
_symmetry.space_group_name_H-M   'P 1'
#
loop_
_entity.id
_entity.type
_entity.pdbx_description
1 polymer ?
#
loop_
_entity_poly.entity_id
_entity_poly.type
_entity_poly.pdbx_seq_one_letter_code
_entity_poly.pdbx_strand_id
1 'polypeptide(L)'
;LFLLFFSTHEELQTLDVDDAFFSTPEDVAARALQPRGGLKFLRSFQKQAEDQAVNLPPNLDQLVHNATYPQSPAHLVWRYFYDLKGSTEDPFPGGVFQWARFRLNTTSLSPTQQIFSDSLHQHADTLTLATLRIFSSGLGQPHFHFNANEMGYVISGCGQVGIVLAGTSSSFNIGIGDVLFFPVGTQHYIKSVCDEDLFILLAYSTGDQLETLRLNSYFRSTADHILAQLFHKAQADLQENFPRAA
;
A
#
# COMPACT_ATOMS: atom_id res chain seq x y z
N LEU A 1 -2.29 3.63 -14.56
CA LEU A 1 -2.53 2.39 -13.79
C LEU A 1 -3.45 2.78 -12.63
N PHE A 2 -4.69 2.32 -12.60
CA PHE A 2 -5.59 2.55 -11.46
C PHE A 2 -5.50 1.32 -10.54
N LEU A 3 -4.92 1.50 -9.36
CA LEU A 3 -4.88 0.48 -8.32
C LEU A 3 -5.96 0.83 -7.29
N LEU A 4 -6.94 -0.05 -7.14
CA LEU A 4 -8.01 0.11 -6.15
C LEU A 4 -7.62 -0.66 -4.89
N PHE A 5 -7.41 0.07 -3.80
CA PHE A 5 -7.21 -0.50 -2.48
C PHE A 5 -8.52 -0.41 -1.71
N PHE A 6 -9.00 -1.53 -1.18
CA PHE A 6 -10.24 -1.59 -0.41
C PHE A 6 -9.94 -1.99 1.04
N SER A 7 -10.49 -1.28 2.01
CA SER A 7 -10.63 -1.75 3.39
C SER A 7 -11.95 -2.52 3.48
N THR A 8 -11.96 -3.70 4.10
CA THR A 8 -13.18 -4.52 4.21
C THR A 8 -13.55 -4.77 5.67
N HIS A 9 -14.78 -4.42 6.05
CA HIS A 9 -15.55 -5.21 7.02
C HIS A 9 -16.64 -6.06 6.35
N GLU A 10 -17.00 -5.78 5.09
CA GLU A 10 -17.80 -6.68 4.25
C GLU A 10 -17.22 -6.74 2.84
N GLU A 11 -17.29 -7.93 2.26
CA GLU A 11 -16.75 -8.32 0.95
C GLU A 11 -17.38 -7.48 -0.17
N LEU A 12 -16.59 -6.66 -0.86
CA LEU A 12 -16.98 -6.08 -2.14
C LEU A 12 -16.65 -7.11 -3.24
N GLN A 13 -17.58 -8.02 -3.50
CA GLN A 13 -17.58 -8.74 -4.77
C GLN A 13 -18.09 -7.77 -5.84
N THR A 14 -17.18 -7.02 -6.46
CA THR A 14 -17.51 -6.32 -7.71
C THR A 14 -17.55 -7.35 -8.83
N LEU A 15 -18.70 -8.00 -8.98
CA LEU A 15 -19.05 -8.63 -10.23
C LEU A 15 -19.57 -7.51 -11.14
N ASP A 16 -18.98 -7.35 -12.31
CA ASP A 16 -19.62 -6.53 -13.34
C ASP A 16 -21.00 -7.12 -13.65
N VAL A 17 -21.94 -6.29 -14.12
CA VAL A 17 -23.33 -6.70 -14.35
C VAL A 17 -23.41 -7.96 -15.21
N ASP A 18 -22.50 -8.09 -16.18
CA ASP A 18 -22.40 -9.26 -17.04
C ASP A 18 -21.93 -10.49 -16.27
N ASP A 19 -20.90 -10.37 -15.43
CA ASP A 19 -20.43 -11.47 -14.59
C ASP A 19 -21.46 -11.89 -13.56
N ALA A 20 -22.17 -10.94 -12.92
CA ALA A 20 -23.27 -11.24 -12.01
C ALA A 20 -24.42 -11.96 -12.74
N PHE A 21 -24.76 -11.52 -13.94
CA PHE A 21 -25.83 -12.12 -14.74
C PHE A 21 -25.48 -13.53 -15.24
N PHE A 22 -24.28 -13.72 -15.79
CA PHE A 22 -23.84 -15.02 -16.34
C PHE A 22 -23.35 -16.01 -15.28
N SER A 23 -23.03 -15.56 -14.06
CA SER A 23 -22.74 -16.45 -12.93
C SER A 23 -24.01 -16.87 -12.15
N THR A 24 -25.12 -16.15 -12.29
CA THR A 24 -26.39 -16.49 -11.64
C THR A 24 -27.03 -17.70 -12.34
N PRO A 25 -27.40 -18.78 -11.61
CA PRO A 25 -28.12 -19.90 -12.20
C PRO A 25 -29.39 -19.46 -12.93
N GLU A 26 -29.61 -19.98 -14.15
CA GLU A 26 -30.66 -19.48 -15.07
C GLU A 26 -32.06 -19.52 -14.44
N ASP A 27 -32.35 -20.51 -13.60
CA ASP A 27 -33.62 -20.68 -12.90
C ASP A 27 -33.81 -19.68 -11.76
N VAL A 28 -32.73 -19.21 -11.14
CA VAL A 28 -32.73 -18.13 -10.15
C VAL A 28 -32.94 -16.79 -10.85
N ALA A 29 -32.20 -16.53 -11.94
CA ALA A 29 -32.36 -15.33 -12.75
C ALA A 29 -33.78 -15.19 -13.34
N ALA A 30 -34.37 -16.31 -13.82
CA ALA A 30 -35.72 -16.31 -14.40
C ALA A 30 -36.79 -15.97 -13.36
N ARG A 31 -36.62 -16.43 -12.13
CA ARG A 31 -37.54 -16.16 -11.02
C ARG A 31 -37.44 -14.71 -10.54
N ALA A 32 -36.23 -14.17 -10.48
CA ALA A 32 -35.98 -12.80 -10.03
C ALA A 32 -36.45 -11.76 -11.06
N LEU A 33 -36.10 -11.94 -12.33
CA LEU A 33 -36.34 -10.94 -13.39
C LEU A 33 -37.70 -11.08 -14.08
N GLN A 34 -38.37 -12.23 -13.93
CA GLN A 34 -39.66 -12.56 -14.55
C GLN A 34 -39.79 -12.14 -16.03
N PRO A 35 -38.82 -12.45 -16.91
CA PRO A 35 -38.88 -12.01 -18.30
C PRO A 35 -40.00 -12.72 -19.06
N ARG A 36 -40.64 -12.02 -20.00
CA ARG A 36 -41.55 -12.66 -20.97
C ARG A 36 -40.78 -13.71 -21.78
N GLY A 37 -41.21 -14.98 -21.68
CA GLY A 37 -40.53 -16.11 -22.29
C GLY A 37 -39.63 -16.92 -21.34
N GLY A 38 -39.47 -16.49 -20.09
CA GLY A 38 -38.79 -17.25 -19.03
C GLY A 38 -37.36 -17.64 -19.39
N LEU A 39 -36.97 -18.87 -19.06
CA LEU A 39 -35.63 -19.43 -19.33
C LEU A 39 -35.22 -19.34 -20.81
N LYS A 40 -36.18 -19.45 -21.75
CA LYS A 40 -35.87 -19.35 -23.18
C LYS A 40 -35.37 -17.96 -23.58
N PHE A 41 -35.86 -16.92 -22.91
CA PHE A 41 -35.37 -15.55 -23.11
C PHE A 41 -33.97 -15.37 -22.52
N LEU A 42 -33.72 -15.88 -21.31
CA LEU A 42 -32.39 -15.80 -20.69
C LEU A 42 -31.30 -16.52 -21.52
N ARG A 43 -31.64 -17.67 -22.11
CA ARG A 43 -30.73 -18.42 -23.00
C ARG A 43 -30.47 -17.76 -24.35
N SER A 44 -31.18 -16.66 -24.67
CA SER A 44 -30.92 -15.90 -25.89
C SER A 44 -29.73 -14.94 -25.75
N PHE A 45 -29.33 -14.61 -24.53
CA PHE A 45 -28.14 -13.80 -24.27
C PHE A 45 -26.88 -14.64 -24.45
N GLN A 46 -25.89 -14.08 -25.12
CA GLN A 46 -24.55 -14.67 -25.24
C GLN A 46 -23.58 -13.84 -24.41
N LYS A 47 -22.72 -14.49 -23.63
CA LYS A 47 -21.62 -13.80 -22.96
C LYS A 47 -20.71 -13.21 -24.03
N GLN A 48 -20.57 -11.88 -24.04
CA GLN A 48 -19.66 -11.22 -24.97
C GLN A 48 -18.23 -11.67 -24.67
N ALA A 49 -17.42 -11.87 -25.72
CA ALA A 49 -16.00 -12.05 -25.53
C ALA A 49 -15.42 -10.69 -25.11
N GLU A 50 -14.98 -10.57 -23.85
CA GLU A 50 -14.31 -9.37 -23.39
C GLU A 50 -12.93 -9.26 -24.04
N ASP A 51 -12.79 -8.29 -24.94
CA ASP A 51 -11.48 -7.82 -25.36
C ASP A 51 -11.09 -6.62 -24.49
N GLN A 52 -10.42 -6.91 -23.38
CA GLN A 52 -9.92 -5.89 -22.44
C GLN A 52 -8.89 -4.93 -23.10
N ALA A 53 -8.40 -5.22 -24.31
CA ALA A 53 -7.49 -4.34 -25.03
C ALA A 53 -8.18 -3.14 -25.72
N VAL A 54 -9.51 -3.17 -25.91
CA VAL A 54 -10.22 -2.17 -26.72
C VAL A 54 -10.44 -0.83 -26.01
N ASN A 55 -10.37 -0.79 -24.67
CA ASN A 55 -10.63 0.44 -23.90
C ASN A 55 -9.37 1.14 -23.38
N LEU A 56 -8.19 0.68 -23.76
CA LEU A 56 -6.95 1.34 -23.33
C LEU A 56 -6.68 2.54 -24.24
N PRO A 57 -6.65 3.76 -23.69
CA PRO A 57 -6.39 4.93 -24.51
C PRO A 57 -4.98 4.81 -25.13
N PRO A 58 -4.75 5.31 -26.35
CA PRO A 58 -3.47 5.16 -27.05
C PRO A 58 -2.29 5.82 -26.31
N ASN A 59 -2.58 6.71 -25.36
CA ASN A 59 -1.61 7.34 -24.47
C ASN A 59 -1.55 6.67 -23.09
N LEU A 60 -2.04 5.44 -22.91
CA LEU A 60 -2.01 4.74 -21.62
C LEU A 60 -0.59 4.69 -21.06
N ASP A 61 0.40 4.39 -21.90
CA ASP A 61 1.80 4.36 -21.48
C ASP A 61 2.25 5.71 -20.88
N GLN A 62 1.88 6.81 -21.53
CA GLN A 62 2.12 8.16 -21.03
C GLN A 62 1.32 8.46 -19.75
N LEU A 63 0.06 8.01 -19.66
CA LEU A 63 -0.79 8.16 -18.46
C LEU A 63 -0.32 7.29 -17.29
N VAL A 64 0.41 6.20 -17.55
CA VAL A 64 0.97 5.31 -16.52
C VAL A 64 2.30 5.87 -16.03
N HIS A 65 3.19 6.23 -16.94
CA HIS A 65 4.57 6.58 -16.60
C HIS A 65 4.80 8.09 -16.40
N ASN A 66 3.94 8.94 -16.96
CA ASN A 66 4.13 10.39 -16.96
C ASN A 66 2.81 11.15 -16.79
N ALA A 67 1.95 10.65 -15.89
CA ALA A 67 0.74 11.37 -15.48
C ALA A 67 1.13 12.70 -14.83
N THR A 68 1.14 13.77 -15.62
CA THR A 68 1.15 15.14 -15.14
C THR A 68 -0.24 15.72 -15.36
N TYR A 69 -0.96 15.98 -14.28
CA TYR A 69 -2.23 16.70 -14.34
C TYR A 69 -2.04 18.12 -13.80
N PRO A 70 -2.56 19.15 -14.48
CA PRO A 70 -2.63 20.48 -13.90
C PRO A 70 -3.49 20.39 -12.64
N GLN A 71 -2.90 20.73 -11.49
CA GLN A 71 -3.60 20.71 -10.23
C GLN A 71 -4.75 21.72 -10.27
N SER A 72 -5.93 21.28 -9.84
CA SER A 72 -7.07 22.19 -9.71
C SER A 72 -6.76 23.27 -8.67
N PRO A 73 -7.02 24.56 -8.95
CA PRO A 73 -6.91 25.61 -7.94
C PRO A 73 -8.00 25.50 -6.88
N ALA A 74 -9.05 24.70 -7.10
CA ALA A 74 -10.17 24.54 -6.18
C ALA A 74 -9.87 23.48 -5.11
N HIS A 75 -9.85 23.91 -3.85
CA HIS A 75 -9.56 23.10 -2.66
C HIS A 75 -10.45 21.83 -2.54
N LEU A 76 -11.66 21.85 -3.09
CA LEU A 76 -12.58 20.70 -3.06
C LEU A 76 -12.11 19.52 -3.90
N VAL A 77 -11.35 19.74 -4.98
CA VAL A 77 -10.87 18.64 -5.85
C VAL A 77 -9.84 17.78 -5.11
N TRP A 78 -9.05 18.40 -4.24
CA TRP A 78 -8.03 17.74 -3.43
C TRP A 78 -8.61 16.80 -2.38
N ARG A 79 -9.90 16.94 -2.06
CA ARG A 79 -10.63 15.97 -1.22
C ARG A 79 -10.74 14.61 -1.89
N TYR A 80 -10.78 14.57 -3.23
CA TYR A 80 -10.97 13.35 -4.00
C TYR A 80 -9.67 12.85 -4.63
N PHE A 81 -8.75 13.76 -4.95
CA PHE A 81 -7.47 13.42 -5.59
C PHE A 81 -6.30 13.95 -4.76
N TYR A 82 -5.50 13.04 -4.22
CA TYR A 82 -4.27 13.38 -3.53
C TYR A 82 -3.08 13.29 -4.48
N ASP A 83 -2.37 14.41 -4.67
CA ASP A 83 -1.10 14.40 -5.40
C ASP A 83 0.03 13.90 -4.50
N LEU A 84 0.23 12.58 -4.54
CA LEU A 84 1.26 11.92 -3.76
C LEU A 84 2.67 12.35 -4.21
N LYS A 85 2.88 12.61 -5.51
CA LYS A 85 4.16 13.06 -6.06
C LYS A 85 4.51 14.47 -5.57
N GLY A 86 3.50 15.33 -5.42
CA GLY A 86 3.64 16.68 -4.84
C GLY A 86 3.67 16.72 -3.31
N SER A 87 3.49 15.59 -2.63
CA SER A 87 3.50 15.54 -1.16
C SER A 87 4.92 15.58 -0.58
N THR A 88 5.03 16.01 0.68
CA THR A 88 6.33 16.10 1.38
C THR A 88 7.04 14.74 1.39
N GLU A 89 8.31 14.77 1.02
CA GLU A 89 9.22 13.63 1.13
C GLU A 89 9.66 13.45 2.59
N ASP A 90 9.51 12.22 3.10
CA ASP A 90 9.98 11.75 4.39
C ASP A 90 11.18 10.80 4.16
N PRO A 91 12.43 11.33 4.08
CA PRO A 91 13.62 10.53 3.77
C PRO A 91 14.05 9.62 4.92
N PHE A 92 14.66 8.48 4.57
CA PHE A 92 15.33 7.59 5.51
C PHE A 92 16.65 7.06 4.91
N PRO A 93 17.56 6.47 5.71
CA PRO A 93 18.78 5.88 5.16
C PRO A 93 18.44 4.76 4.15
N GLY A 94 18.64 5.02 2.87
CA GLY A 94 18.38 4.07 1.78
C GLY A 94 17.07 4.30 1.01
N GLY A 95 16.32 5.37 1.28
CA GLY A 95 15.12 5.67 0.48
C GLY A 95 14.31 6.86 0.96
N VAL A 96 13.11 6.99 0.38
CA VAL A 96 12.16 8.07 0.65
C VAL A 96 10.74 7.53 0.68
N PHE A 97 9.96 7.99 1.66
CA PHE A 97 8.51 7.85 1.63
C PHE A 97 7.83 9.16 1.22
N GLN A 98 6.69 9.05 0.57
CA GLN A 98 5.73 10.16 0.44
C GLN A 98 4.36 9.64 0.89
N TRP A 99 3.65 10.41 1.69
CA TRP A 99 2.46 9.92 2.40
C TRP A 99 1.19 10.69 2.04
N ALA A 100 0.10 9.93 1.91
CA ALA A 100 -1.27 10.38 2.10
C ALA A 100 -1.79 9.66 3.35
N ARG A 101 -1.71 10.31 4.52
CA ARG A 101 -1.96 9.64 5.81
C ARG A 101 -2.67 10.52 6.82
N PHE A 102 -3.26 9.87 7.81
CA PHE A 102 -3.75 10.48 9.03
C PHE A 102 -2.58 11.07 9.82
N ARG A 103 -2.79 12.23 10.45
CA ARG A 103 -1.82 12.91 11.32
C ARG A 103 -2.51 13.46 12.57
N LEU A 104 -2.10 12.96 13.74
CA LEU A 104 -2.59 13.49 15.03
C LEU A 104 -2.23 14.97 15.23
N ASN A 105 -1.03 15.36 14.81
CA ASN A 105 -0.57 16.75 14.89
C ASN A 105 -0.61 17.40 13.51
N THR A 106 -1.44 18.43 13.38
CA THR A 106 -1.72 19.12 12.13
C THR A 106 -0.98 20.46 11.98
N THR A 107 -0.26 20.89 13.02
CA THR A 107 0.27 22.27 13.15
C THR A 107 1.36 22.66 12.12
N SER A 108 1.78 21.73 11.27
CA SER A 108 2.80 21.95 10.23
C SER A 108 2.50 21.27 8.89
N LEU A 109 1.25 20.90 8.64
CA LEU A 109 0.87 20.27 7.38
C LEU A 109 0.72 21.31 6.27
N SER A 110 1.11 20.94 5.05
CA SER A 110 0.73 21.72 3.87
C SER A 110 -0.81 21.74 3.73
N PRO A 111 -1.40 22.74 3.06
CA PRO A 111 -2.85 22.79 2.86
C PRO A 111 -3.42 21.48 2.28
N THR A 112 -2.72 20.86 1.32
CA THR A 112 -3.10 19.56 0.73
C THR A 112 -3.06 18.42 1.74
N GLN A 113 -2.01 18.34 2.55
CA GLN A 113 -1.89 17.33 3.61
C GLN A 113 -2.98 17.50 4.67
N GLN A 114 -3.33 18.74 5.01
CA GLN A 114 -4.39 19.05 5.95
C GLN A 114 -5.74 18.53 5.46
N ILE A 115 -6.13 18.84 4.21
CA ILE A 115 -7.40 18.35 3.63
C ILE A 115 -7.48 16.83 3.68
N PHE A 116 -6.41 16.15 3.30
CA PHE A 116 -6.39 14.70 3.26
C PHE A 116 -6.46 14.12 4.67
N SER A 117 -5.65 14.63 5.61
CA SER A 117 -5.72 14.23 7.02
C SER A 117 -7.11 14.46 7.61
N ASP A 118 -7.73 15.62 7.38
CA ASP A 118 -9.08 15.93 7.86
C ASP A 118 -10.14 15.01 7.23
N SER A 119 -9.98 14.66 5.95
CA SER A 119 -10.84 13.69 5.29
C SER A 119 -10.74 12.31 5.95
N LEU A 120 -9.52 11.85 6.26
CA LEU A 120 -9.32 10.59 7.00
C LEU A 120 -9.89 10.68 8.43
N HIS A 121 -9.75 11.81 9.12
CA HIS A 121 -10.29 12.02 10.47
C HIS A 121 -11.82 11.88 10.52
N GLN A 122 -12.52 12.16 9.43
CA GLN A 122 -13.98 12.10 9.36
C GLN A 122 -14.53 10.71 9.01
N HIS A 123 -13.69 9.79 8.53
CA HIS A 123 -14.13 8.49 8.00
C HIS A 123 -13.25 7.37 8.57
N ALA A 124 -13.80 6.61 9.53
CA ALA A 124 -13.09 5.57 10.27
C ALA A 124 -12.56 4.42 9.40
N ASP A 125 -13.16 4.18 8.24
CA ASP A 125 -12.85 3.04 7.35
C ASP A 125 -11.84 3.37 6.25
N THR A 126 -11.05 4.42 6.43
CA THR A 126 -10.14 4.90 5.39
C THR A 126 -8.81 4.16 5.36
N LEU A 127 -8.13 4.21 4.21
CA LEU A 127 -6.78 3.69 4.02
C LEU A 127 -5.75 4.81 4.12
N THR A 128 -4.64 4.52 4.78
CA THR A 128 -3.42 5.32 4.66
C THR A 128 -2.62 4.83 3.45
N LEU A 129 -2.19 5.72 2.57
CA LEU A 129 -1.42 5.40 1.37
C LEU A 129 -0.03 6.01 1.41
N ALA A 130 0.94 5.36 0.78
CA ALA A 130 2.27 5.89 0.62
C ALA A 130 2.93 5.41 -0.67
N THR A 131 3.85 6.19 -1.21
CA THR A 131 4.86 5.65 -2.11
C THR A 131 6.14 5.44 -1.33
N LEU A 132 6.80 4.33 -1.63
CA LEU A 132 8.10 3.96 -1.10
C LEU A 132 9.08 3.83 -2.26
N ARG A 133 10.11 4.68 -2.24
CA ARG A 133 11.29 4.54 -3.09
C ARG A 133 12.44 4.04 -2.24
N ILE A 134 12.94 2.86 -2.54
CA ILE A 134 14.18 2.33 -1.96
C ILE A 134 15.26 2.51 -3.01
N PHE A 135 16.32 3.25 -2.67
CA PHE A 135 17.41 3.50 -3.59
C PHE A 135 18.10 2.19 -3.99
N SER A 136 18.79 2.20 -5.14
CA SER A 136 19.66 1.10 -5.55
C SER A 136 20.55 0.60 -4.41
N SER A 137 20.55 -0.71 -4.18
CA SER A 137 21.23 -1.38 -3.04
C SER A 137 20.80 -0.90 -1.63
N GLY A 138 19.74 -0.11 -1.53
CA GLY A 138 19.17 0.41 -0.29
C GLY A 138 18.34 -0.62 0.46
N LEU A 139 18.15 -0.38 1.76
CA LEU A 139 17.37 -1.22 2.67
C LEU A 139 16.27 -0.39 3.32
N GLY A 140 15.03 -0.76 3.05
CA GLY A 140 13.89 -0.49 3.93
C GLY A 140 14.07 -1.29 5.22
N GLN A 141 14.43 -0.57 6.28
CA GLN A 141 14.81 -1.17 7.56
C GLN A 141 13.76 -2.17 8.08
N PRO A 142 14.16 -3.26 8.77
CA PRO A 142 13.20 -4.14 9.43
C PRO A 142 12.23 -3.39 10.36
N HIS A 143 10.93 -3.60 10.15
CA HIS A 143 9.87 -3.03 10.97
C HIS A 143 8.60 -3.89 10.97
N PHE A 144 7.64 -3.51 11.80
CA PHE A 144 6.25 -3.98 11.74
C PHE A 144 5.31 -2.85 12.17
N HIS A 145 4.01 -3.04 11.91
CA HIS A 145 2.95 -2.11 12.29
C HIS A 145 2.08 -2.70 13.40
N PHE A 146 1.74 -1.89 14.39
CA PHE A 146 0.88 -2.30 15.51
C PHE A 146 -0.60 -2.30 15.14
N ASN A 147 -1.01 -1.43 14.21
CA ASN A 147 -2.41 -1.12 13.95
C ASN A 147 -2.82 -1.21 12.47
N ALA A 148 -1.99 -1.78 11.59
CA ALA A 148 -2.31 -1.88 10.17
C ALA A 148 -1.74 -3.13 9.51
N ASN A 149 -2.53 -3.74 8.62
CA ASN A 149 -1.99 -4.59 7.57
C ASN A 149 -1.33 -3.66 6.53
N GLU A 150 -0.23 -4.11 5.92
CA GLU A 150 0.42 -3.41 4.80
C GLU A 150 0.22 -4.22 3.52
N MET A 151 -0.24 -3.57 2.45
CA MET A 151 -0.23 -4.12 1.10
C MET A 151 0.66 -3.27 0.21
N GLY A 152 1.52 -3.90 -0.59
CA GLY A 152 2.40 -3.24 -1.53
C GLY A 152 2.20 -3.72 -2.96
N TYR A 153 2.35 -2.81 -3.93
CA TYR A 153 2.40 -3.13 -5.36
C TYR A 153 3.68 -2.55 -5.96
N VAL A 154 4.50 -3.39 -6.59
CA VAL A 154 5.77 -2.96 -7.19
C VAL A 154 5.51 -2.28 -8.53
N ILE A 155 5.80 -0.98 -8.61
CA ILE A 155 5.62 -0.16 -9.81
C ILE A 155 6.84 -0.29 -10.73
N SER A 156 8.05 -0.20 -10.18
CA SER A 156 9.30 -0.29 -10.94
C SER A 156 10.42 -0.85 -10.08
N GLY A 157 11.48 -1.35 -10.71
CA GLY A 157 12.61 -1.94 -10.01
C GLY A 157 12.37 -3.38 -9.58
N CYS A 158 13.31 -3.85 -8.76
CA CYS A 158 13.32 -5.21 -8.24
C CYS A 158 13.89 -5.21 -6.82
N GLY A 159 13.41 -6.15 -6.02
CA GLY A 159 13.73 -6.19 -4.61
C GLY A 159 13.81 -7.59 -4.06
N GLN A 160 14.11 -7.64 -2.77
CA GLN A 160 13.93 -8.83 -1.96
C GLN A 160 13.20 -8.44 -0.69
N VAL A 161 12.17 -9.20 -0.37
CA VAL A 161 11.45 -9.12 0.90
C VAL A 161 12.00 -10.19 1.82
N GLY A 162 12.13 -9.86 3.09
CA GLY A 162 12.30 -10.87 4.13
C GLY A 162 11.25 -10.71 5.21
N ILE A 163 10.74 -11.83 5.69
CA ILE A 163 9.76 -11.94 6.77
C ILE A 163 10.42 -12.72 7.90
N VAL A 164 10.30 -12.19 9.11
CA VAL A 164 10.78 -12.82 10.34
C VAL A 164 9.56 -13.25 11.15
N LEU A 165 9.45 -14.55 11.38
CA LEU A 165 8.42 -15.17 12.20
C LEU A 165 9.06 -15.76 13.46
N ALA A 166 8.24 -16.22 14.40
CA ALA A 166 8.72 -16.91 15.59
C ALA A 166 9.51 -18.18 15.19
N GLY A 167 10.83 -18.14 15.33
CA GLY A 167 11.73 -19.28 15.09
C GLY A 167 12.06 -19.58 13.62
N THR A 168 11.57 -18.79 12.66
CA THR A 168 11.91 -18.98 11.24
C THR A 168 11.95 -17.65 10.50
N SER A 169 12.72 -17.58 9.42
CA SER A 169 12.68 -16.47 8.47
C SER A 169 12.52 -17.00 7.05
N SER A 170 11.92 -16.19 6.20
CA SER A 170 11.80 -16.47 4.78
C SER A 170 12.17 -15.22 4.01
N SER A 171 12.81 -15.38 2.86
CA SER A 171 13.05 -14.29 1.93
C SER A 171 12.78 -14.72 0.49
N PHE A 172 12.26 -13.79 -0.30
CA PHE A 172 11.91 -14.01 -1.69
C PHE A 172 12.11 -12.72 -2.49
N ASN A 173 12.42 -12.88 -3.77
CA ASN A 173 12.61 -11.75 -4.67
C ASN A 173 11.25 -11.25 -5.17
N ILE A 174 11.20 -9.95 -5.47
CA ILE A 174 10.02 -9.24 -5.95
C ILE A 174 10.41 -8.39 -7.16
N GLY A 175 9.49 -8.19 -8.09
CA GLY A 175 9.65 -7.39 -9.28
C GLY A 175 8.36 -6.69 -9.70
N ILE A 176 8.42 -5.98 -10.81
CA ILE A 176 7.32 -5.18 -11.34
C ILE A 176 6.04 -6.03 -11.45
N GLY A 177 4.94 -5.51 -10.90
CA GLY A 177 3.64 -6.17 -10.90
C GLY A 177 3.38 -7.10 -9.71
N ASP A 178 4.40 -7.42 -8.91
CA ASP A 178 4.22 -8.23 -7.71
C ASP A 178 3.43 -7.47 -6.63
N VAL A 179 2.58 -8.22 -5.92
CA VAL A 179 1.81 -7.74 -4.77
C VAL A 179 2.35 -8.38 -3.50
N LEU A 180 2.51 -7.55 -2.47
CA LEU A 180 2.99 -7.94 -1.15
C LEU A 180 1.87 -7.71 -0.15
N PHE A 181 1.74 -8.62 0.83
CA PHE A 181 0.81 -8.44 1.92
C PHE A 181 1.46 -8.87 3.23
N PHE A 182 1.47 -7.94 4.19
CA PHE A 182 1.98 -8.15 5.54
C PHE A 182 0.84 -7.96 6.53
N PRO A 183 0.34 -9.04 7.16
CA PRO A 183 -0.60 -8.94 8.25
C PRO A 183 -0.06 -8.06 9.40
N VAL A 184 -0.95 -7.42 10.16
CA VAL A 184 -0.58 -6.66 11.38
C VAL A 184 0.43 -7.43 12.23
N GLY A 185 1.48 -6.76 12.70
CA GLY A 185 2.51 -7.36 13.54
C GLY A 185 3.54 -8.22 12.81
N THR A 186 3.44 -8.40 11.50
CA THR A 186 4.43 -9.15 10.72
C THR A 186 5.74 -8.37 10.63
N GLN A 187 6.82 -8.90 11.22
CA GLN A 187 8.15 -8.31 11.12
C GLN A 187 8.71 -8.57 9.71
N HIS A 188 8.97 -7.51 8.96
CA HIS A 188 9.45 -7.62 7.58
C HIS A 188 10.49 -6.56 7.25
N TYR A 189 11.22 -6.76 6.15
CA TYR A 189 12.10 -5.79 5.52
C TYR A 189 11.96 -5.88 3.99
N ILE A 190 12.30 -4.79 3.31
CA ILE A 190 12.33 -4.72 1.84
C ILE A 190 13.67 -4.12 1.45
N LYS A 191 14.42 -4.73 0.54
CA LYS A 191 15.66 -4.15 -0.01
C LYS A 191 15.62 -4.11 -1.52
N SER A 192 16.24 -3.10 -2.12
CA SER A 192 16.54 -3.13 -3.55
C SER A 192 17.66 -4.13 -3.81
N VAL A 193 17.57 -4.88 -4.91
CA VAL A 193 18.59 -5.87 -5.31
C VAL A 193 19.09 -5.67 -6.75
N CYS A 194 18.62 -4.64 -7.45
CA CYS A 194 19.12 -4.23 -8.76
C CYS A 194 19.80 -2.86 -8.69
N ASP A 195 20.40 -2.49 -9.81
CA ASP A 195 21.09 -1.22 -10.01
C ASP A 195 20.12 -0.02 -10.09
N GLU A 196 18.81 -0.26 -10.19
CA GLU A 196 17.76 0.77 -10.18
C GLU A 196 17.00 0.87 -8.85
N ASP A 197 16.35 2.00 -8.64
CA ASP A 197 15.48 2.21 -7.48
C ASP A 197 14.26 1.30 -7.53
N LEU A 198 13.96 0.68 -6.39
CA LEU A 198 12.71 -0.05 -6.20
C LEU A 198 11.61 0.94 -5.79
N PHE A 199 10.53 0.98 -6.56
CA PHE A 199 9.40 1.88 -6.33
C PHE A 199 8.11 1.10 -6.10
N ILE A 200 7.48 1.32 -4.94
CA ILE A 200 6.33 0.55 -4.46
C ILE A 200 5.22 1.53 -4.06
N LEU A 201 3.99 1.22 -4.44
CA LEU A 201 2.79 1.83 -3.86
C LEU A 201 2.32 0.99 -2.69
N LEU A 202 2.15 1.62 -1.54
CA LEU A 202 1.77 0.98 -0.28
C LEU A 202 0.41 1.47 0.19
N ALA A 203 -0.35 0.56 0.77
CA ALA A 203 -1.59 0.85 1.47
C ALA A 203 -1.60 0.18 2.83
N TYR A 204 -2.16 0.89 3.80
CA TYR A 204 -2.23 0.50 5.18
C TYR A 204 -3.67 0.48 5.63
N SER A 205 -4.10 -0.62 6.24
CA SER A 205 -5.48 -0.81 6.72
C SER A 205 -5.75 -0.07 8.03
N THR A 206 -5.40 1.22 8.10
CA THR A 206 -5.68 2.09 9.26
C THR A 206 -6.19 3.45 8.80
N GLY A 207 -7.29 3.87 9.41
CA GLY A 207 -7.83 5.23 9.33
C GLY A 207 -7.28 6.16 10.42
N ASP A 208 -6.35 5.68 11.25
CA ASP A 208 -5.68 6.44 12.32
C ASP A 208 -4.18 6.61 12.00
N GLN A 209 -3.44 7.29 12.87
CA GLN A 209 -2.00 7.44 12.81
C GLN A 209 -1.34 6.05 12.72
N LEU A 210 -0.65 5.79 11.62
CA LEU A 210 0.10 4.54 11.46
C LEU A 210 1.16 4.41 12.55
N GLU A 211 1.10 3.33 13.32
CA GLU A 211 2.01 3.01 14.40
C GLU A 211 3.01 1.96 13.95
N THR A 212 4.27 2.37 13.75
CA THR A 212 5.34 1.51 13.23
C THR A 212 6.47 1.38 14.24
N LEU A 213 6.85 0.15 14.60
CA LEU A 213 8.10 -0.11 15.31
C LEU A 213 9.21 -0.43 14.30
N ARG A 214 10.21 0.44 14.23
CA ARG A 214 11.43 0.20 13.45
C ARG A 214 12.52 -0.37 14.35
N LEU A 215 13.34 -1.26 13.81
CA LEU A 215 14.37 -1.94 14.58
C LEU A 215 15.41 -0.98 15.18
N ASN A 216 15.73 0.14 14.52
CA ASN A 216 16.66 1.14 15.06
C ASN A 216 16.07 1.84 16.28
N SER A 217 14.78 2.19 16.23
CA SER A 217 14.07 2.79 17.35
C SER A 217 14.05 1.81 18.51
N TYR A 218 13.73 0.53 18.25
CA TYR A 218 13.78 -0.51 19.27
C TYR A 218 15.15 -0.63 19.93
N PHE A 219 16.24 -0.68 19.14
CA PHE A 219 17.60 -0.75 19.68
C PHE A 219 17.96 0.51 20.49
N ARG A 220 17.68 1.70 19.95
CA ARG A 220 17.98 2.98 20.63
C ARG A 220 17.18 3.17 21.92
N SER A 221 15.96 2.63 21.97
CA SER A 221 15.08 2.69 23.15
C SER A 221 15.38 1.60 24.18
N THR A 222 16.19 0.59 23.85
CA THR A 222 16.58 -0.46 24.80
C THR A 222 17.83 -0.05 25.57
N ALA A 223 17.88 -0.33 26.87
CA ALA A 223 19.06 -0.03 27.70
C ALA A 223 20.30 -0.83 27.22
N ASP A 224 21.48 -0.19 27.18
CA ASP A 224 22.69 -0.80 26.58
C ASP A 224 23.06 -2.11 27.29
N HIS A 225 22.91 -2.18 28.61
CA HIS A 225 23.20 -3.39 29.38
C HIS A 225 22.25 -4.54 29.06
N ILE A 226 20.99 -4.26 28.70
CA ILE A 226 20.02 -5.27 28.26
C ILE A 226 20.41 -5.79 26.87
N LEU A 227 20.75 -4.90 25.94
CA LEU A 227 21.26 -5.30 24.63
C LEU A 227 22.56 -6.12 24.75
N ALA A 228 23.47 -5.71 25.64
CA ALA A 228 24.73 -6.41 25.89
C ALA A 228 24.47 -7.85 26.35
N GLN A 229 23.53 -8.02 27.27
CA GLN A 229 23.11 -9.33 27.75
C GLN A 229 22.42 -10.15 26.64
N LEU A 230 21.52 -9.55 25.85
CA LEU A 230 20.80 -10.22 24.76
C LEU A 230 21.73 -10.72 23.65
N PHE A 231 22.72 -9.91 23.27
CA PHE A 231 23.67 -10.25 22.20
C PHE A 231 24.92 -10.98 22.70
N HIS A 232 25.04 -11.19 24.01
CA HIS A 232 26.25 -11.73 24.64
C HIS A 232 27.52 -10.96 24.23
N LYS A 233 27.45 -9.62 24.27
CA LYS A 233 28.54 -8.69 23.90
C LYS A 233 28.92 -7.77 25.06
N ALA A 234 30.10 -7.15 24.98
CA ALA A 234 30.46 -6.09 25.91
C ALA A 234 29.61 -4.84 25.64
N GLN A 235 29.27 -4.10 26.69
CA GLN A 235 28.46 -2.89 26.56
C GLN A 235 29.15 -1.80 25.71
N ALA A 236 30.47 -1.70 25.80
CA ALA A 236 31.26 -0.75 25.01
C ALA A 236 31.10 -0.98 23.49
N ASP A 237 31.07 -2.24 23.05
CA ASP A 237 30.91 -2.59 21.63
C ASP A 237 29.56 -2.11 21.07
N LEU A 238 28.52 -2.05 21.90
CA LEU A 238 27.20 -1.60 21.49
C LEU A 238 27.12 -0.07 21.38
N GLN A 239 27.84 0.65 22.23
CA GLN A 239 27.87 2.11 22.22
C GLN A 239 28.58 2.66 20.98
N GLU A 240 29.61 1.96 20.50
CA GLU A 240 30.32 2.31 19.27
C GLU A 240 29.46 2.07 18.02
N ASN A 241 28.73 0.95 17.97
CA ASN A 241 27.98 0.53 16.77
C ASN A 241 26.53 1.05 16.71
N PHE A 242 25.94 1.42 17.85
CA PHE A 242 24.58 1.96 17.94
C PHE A 242 24.55 3.23 18.81
N PRO A 243 25.23 4.32 18.39
CA PRO A 243 25.24 5.54 19.17
C PRO A 243 23.82 6.07 19.36
N ARG A 244 23.48 6.38 20.62
CA ARG A 244 22.22 7.07 20.93
C ARG A 244 22.29 8.48 20.38
N ALA A 245 21.17 9.00 19.89
CA ALA A 245 21.09 10.43 19.58
C ALA A 245 21.31 11.21 20.89
N ALA A 246 22.18 12.21 20.85
CA ALA A 246 22.45 13.11 21.97
C ALA A 246 21.22 13.97 22.30
#